data_AF-A0A7S2D5R7-F1
#
_entry.id   AF-A0A7S2D5R7-F1
#
_cell.length_a   1.000
_cell.length_b   1.000
_cell.length_c   1.000
_cell.angle_alpha   90.00
_cell.angle_beta   90.00
_cell.angle_gamma   90.00
#
_symmetry.space_group_name_H-M   'P 1'
#
loop_
_entity.id
_entity.type
_entity.pdbx_description
1 polymer ?
#
loop_
_entity_poly.entity_id
_entity_poly.type
_entity_poly.pdbx_seq_one_letter_code
_entity_poly.pdbx_strand_id
1 'polypeptide(L)'
;RRLDNMQRNGMGLNGSQAAAKAMNAGLDIYGGWNDDLWGDGHLQAALDAGLVSKATLDATVLRTLAHKLSVGLFDPPASSPWAHLGAADLNSSHAQKVAYDIALQGVVLLSNLGAA
;
A
#
# COMPACT_ATOMS: atom_id res chain seq x y z
N ARG A 1 5.37 -0.15 21.92
CA ARG A 1 6.29 0.10 20.78
C ARG A 1 6.00 1.51 20.28
N ARG A 2 7.01 2.28 19.85
CA ARG A 2 6.87 3.74 19.62
C ARG A 2 6.38 4.02 18.19
N LEU A 3 5.47 4.99 18.09
CA LEU A 3 4.82 5.49 16.86
C LEU A 3 5.77 6.43 16.10
N ASP A 4 6.93 5.90 15.77
CA ASP A 4 8.11 6.69 15.46
C ASP A 4 7.89 7.60 14.24
N ASN A 5 7.11 7.20 13.24
CA ASN A 5 6.99 7.99 12.01
C ASN A 5 6.17 9.27 12.18
N MET A 6 5.01 9.19 12.84
CA MET A 6 4.13 10.34 13.03
C MET A 6 4.66 11.31 14.11
N GLN A 7 5.43 10.79 15.07
CA GLN A 7 6.12 11.58 16.09
C GLN A 7 7.38 12.27 15.53
N ARG A 8 8.18 11.57 14.71
CA ARG A 8 9.41 12.11 14.11
C ARG A 8 9.15 13.20 13.07
N ASN A 9 8.00 13.17 12.38
CA ASN A 9 7.59 14.23 11.45
C ASN A 9 7.17 15.55 12.14
N GLY A 10 7.50 15.74 13.42
CA GLY A 10 7.27 16.99 14.15
C GLY A 10 5.81 17.28 14.49
N MET A 11 4.89 16.32 14.28
CA MET A 11 3.46 16.56 14.53
C MET A 11 3.07 16.49 16.00
N GLY A 12 3.93 15.97 16.88
CA GLY A 12 3.70 15.93 18.33
C GLY A 12 2.49 15.09 18.78
N LEU A 13 2.00 14.17 17.94
CA LEU A 13 0.81 13.37 18.22
C LEU A 13 1.14 12.13 19.05
N ASN A 14 0.26 11.79 19.99
CA ASN A 14 0.22 10.45 20.57
C ASN A 14 -0.41 9.44 19.59
N GLY A 15 -0.45 8.16 19.95
CA GLY A 15 -0.95 7.10 19.05
C GLY A 15 -2.38 7.27 18.62
N SER A 16 -3.29 7.57 19.54
CA SER A 16 -4.70 7.78 19.23
C SER A 16 -4.92 9.00 18.34
N GLN A 17 -4.20 10.09 18.59
CA GLN A 17 -4.25 11.28 17.74
C GLN A 17 -3.68 11.01 16.34
N ALA A 18 -2.60 10.23 16.25
CA ALA A 18 -2.01 9.84 14.97
C ALA A 18 -2.95 8.93 14.17
N ALA A 19 -3.55 7.92 14.83
CA ALA A 19 -4.55 7.03 14.24
C ALA A 19 -5.76 7.83 13.74
N ALA A 20 -6.27 8.74 14.57
CA ALA A 20 -7.39 9.59 14.20
C ALA A 20 -7.10 10.48 13.00
N LYS A 21 -5.95 11.16 13.03
CA LYS A 21 -5.53 12.03 11.92
C LYS A 21 -5.40 11.25 10.62
N ALA A 22 -4.80 10.06 10.66
CA ALA A 22 -4.63 9.22 9.49
C ALA A 22 -5.98 8.76 8.91
N MET A 23 -6.88 8.23 9.74
CA MET A 23 -8.17 7.70 9.27
C MET A 23 -9.08 8.82 8.74
N ASN A 24 -9.17 9.95 9.46
CA ASN A 24 -9.96 11.09 9.02
C ASN A 24 -9.40 11.74 7.75
N ALA A 25 -8.09 11.60 7.49
CA ALA A 25 -7.48 12.02 6.23
C ALA A 25 -7.70 11.03 5.07
N GLY A 26 -8.37 9.90 5.30
CA GLY A 26 -8.72 8.92 4.28
C GLY A 26 -7.74 7.76 4.12
N LEU A 27 -6.85 7.53 5.10
CA LEU A 27 -5.99 6.33 5.07
C LEU A 27 -6.80 5.09 5.45
N ASP A 28 -7.00 4.19 4.48
CA ASP A 28 -7.81 2.99 4.69
C ASP A 28 -7.01 1.79 5.22
N ILE A 29 -5.79 1.61 4.70
CA ILE A 29 -4.91 0.49 5.05
C ILE A 29 -3.62 1.09 5.64
N TYR A 30 -3.22 0.59 6.80
CA TYR A 30 -1.97 0.95 7.44
C TYR A 30 -0.95 -0.17 7.27
N GLY A 31 0.16 0.11 6.57
CA GLY A 31 1.25 -0.83 6.29
C GLY A 31 2.49 -0.56 7.13
N GLY A 32 2.32 -0.17 8.39
CA GLY A 32 3.42 0.21 9.29
C GLY A 32 4.54 -0.83 9.34
N TRP A 33 5.79 -0.35 9.46
CA TRP A 33 6.98 -1.22 9.48
C TRP A 33 7.36 -1.65 10.91
N ASN A 34 7.19 -0.77 11.90
CA ASN A 34 7.56 -0.99 13.31
C ASN A 34 6.54 -0.45 14.32
N ASP A 35 5.39 0.00 13.84
CA ASP A 35 4.25 0.50 14.61
C ASP A 35 2.95 0.00 13.96
N ASP A 36 1.85 0.02 14.72
CA ASP A 36 0.52 -0.30 14.21
C ASP A 36 -0.52 0.69 14.74
N LEU A 37 -0.98 1.60 13.88
CA LEU A 37 -2.01 2.57 14.25
C LEU A 37 -3.39 1.91 14.48
N TRP A 38 -3.65 0.79 13.81
CA TRP A 38 -4.95 0.12 13.83
C TRP A 38 -5.02 -0.96 14.92
N GLY A 39 -3.97 -1.79 15.02
CA GLY A 39 -3.93 -2.98 15.88
C GLY A 39 -3.40 -2.79 17.30
N ASP A 40 -2.56 -1.77 17.59
CA ASP A 40 -2.02 -1.55 18.94
C ASP A 40 -3.01 -0.83 19.90
N GLY A 41 -4.32 -0.87 19.59
CA GLY A 41 -5.39 -0.25 20.39
C GLY A 41 -5.49 1.27 20.24
N HIS A 42 -4.62 1.90 19.46
CA HIS A 42 -4.65 3.36 19.23
C HIS A 42 -5.91 3.83 18.52
N LEU A 43 -6.37 3.11 17.50
CA LEU A 43 -7.62 3.40 16.81
C LEU A 43 -8.83 3.20 17.71
N GLN A 44 -8.85 2.14 18.53
CA GLN A 44 -9.92 1.92 19.49
C GLN A 44 -10.00 3.09 20.48
N ALA A 45 -8.87 3.48 21.07
CA ALA A 45 -8.81 4.64 21.97
C ALA A 45 -9.20 5.96 21.27
N ALA A 46 -8.93 6.09 19.95
CA ALA A 46 -9.39 7.24 19.18
C ALA A 46 -10.91 7.25 18.96
N LEU A 47 -11.54 6.09 18.75
CA LEU A 47 -12.99 5.93 18.67
C LEU A 47 -13.65 6.23 20.02
N ASP A 48 -13.12 5.65 21.10
CA ASP A 48 -13.62 5.86 22.46
C ASP A 48 -13.56 7.33 22.89
N ALA A 49 -12.51 8.05 22.43
CA ALA A 49 -12.34 9.48 22.65
C ALA A 49 -13.13 10.36 21.65
N GLY A 50 -13.86 9.77 20.69
CA GLY A 50 -14.61 10.51 19.67
C GLY A 50 -13.75 11.25 18.64
N LEU A 51 -12.45 10.95 18.56
CA LEU A 51 -11.51 11.55 17.59
C LEU A 51 -11.71 10.98 16.18
N VAL A 52 -12.30 9.78 16.08
CA VAL A 52 -12.76 9.16 14.84
C VAL A 52 -14.22 8.80 15.00
N SER A 53 -15.03 9.04 13.98
CA SER A 53 -16.43 8.61 13.99
C SER A 53 -16.55 7.15 13.53
N LYS A 54 -17.53 6.42 14.08
CA LYS A 54 -17.89 5.08 13.58
C LYS A 54 -18.22 5.08 12.10
N ALA A 55 -18.85 6.15 11.59
CA ALA A 55 -19.15 6.30 10.17
C ALA A 55 -17.87 6.39 9.31
N THR A 56 -16.83 7.09 9.79
CA THR A 56 -15.52 7.15 9.12
C THR A 56 -14.91 5.75 9.05
N LEU A 57 -14.92 5.01 10.16
CA LEU A 57 -14.42 3.63 10.21
C LEU A 57 -15.18 2.72 9.24
N ASP A 58 -16.52 2.78 9.23
CA ASP A 58 -17.35 1.97 8.36
C ASP A 58 -17.10 2.27 6.88
N ALA A 59 -16.93 3.54 6.53
CA ALA A 59 -16.58 3.93 5.17
C ALA A 59 -15.20 3.39 4.75
N THR A 60 -14.22 3.40 5.64
CA THR A 60 -12.88 2.82 5.41
C THR A 60 -12.94 1.30 5.22
N VAL A 61 -13.70 0.60 6.07
CA VAL A 61 -13.89 -0.85 5.94
C VAL A 61 -14.60 -1.19 4.64
N LEU A 62 -15.64 -0.42 4.27
CA LEU A 62 -16.39 -0.61 3.03
C LEU A 62 -15.47 -0.49 1.80
N ARG A 63 -14.65 0.58 1.72
CA ARG A 63 -13.70 0.76 0.60
C ARG A 63 -12.70 -0.39 0.52
N THR A 64 -12.15 -0.79 1.67
CA THR A 64 -11.20 -1.91 1.74
C THR A 64 -11.82 -3.22 1.25
N LEU A 65 -13.05 -3.53 1.66
CA LEU A 65 -13.77 -4.72 1.22
C LEU A 65 -14.15 -4.64 -0.26
N ALA A 66 -14.58 -3.47 -0.74
CA ALA A 66 -14.89 -3.26 -2.15
C ALA A 66 -13.67 -3.53 -3.05
N HIS A 67 -12.48 -3.08 -2.65
CA HIS A 67 -11.24 -3.41 -3.36
C HIS A 67 -10.97 -4.92 -3.38
N LYS A 68 -11.10 -5.59 -2.23
CA LYS A 68 -10.92 -7.06 -2.14
C LYS A 68 -11.89 -7.82 -3.04
N LEU A 69 -13.15 -7.39 -3.10
CA LEU A 69 -14.15 -7.94 -4.03
C LEU A 69 -13.76 -7.66 -5.48
N SER A 70 -13.32 -6.45 -5.81
CA SER A 70 -12.98 -6.07 -7.19
C SER A 70 -11.82 -6.87 -7.80
N VAL A 71 -10.90 -7.36 -6.96
CA VAL A 71 -9.77 -8.20 -7.39
C VAL A 71 -10.09 -9.69 -7.32
N GLY A 72 -11.34 -10.06 -7.02
CA GLY A 72 -11.80 -11.45 -6.93
C GLY A 72 -11.23 -12.21 -5.73
N LEU A 73 -10.82 -11.53 -4.65
CA LEU A 73 -10.20 -12.19 -3.49
C LEU A 73 -11.13 -13.22 -2.82
N PHE A 74 -12.44 -13.03 -2.93
CA PHE A 74 -13.45 -13.91 -2.36
C PHE A 74 -14.02 -14.93 -3.36
N ASP A 75 -13.57 -14.89 -4.61
CA ASP A 75 -14.01 -15.82 -5.65
C ASP A 75 -13.22 -17.14 -5.54
N PRO A 76 -13.73 -18.27 -6.11
CA PRO A 76 -12.98 -19.52 -6.14
C PRO A 76 -11.60 -19.34 -6.80
N PRO A 77 -10.51 -19.94 -6.28
CA PRO A 77 -9.17 -19.75 -6.86
C PRO A 77 -9.11 -20.05 -8.37
N ALA A 78 -9.89 -21.03 -8.84
CA ALA A 78 -9.96 -21.41 -10.25
C ALA A 78 -10.60 -20.36 -11.18
N SER A 79 -11.34 -19.38 -10.65
CA SER A 79 -11.91 -18.28 -11.46
C SER A 79 -10.94 -17.10 -11.62
N SER A 80 -9.83 -17.09 -10.88
CA SER A 80 -8.82 -16.05 -11.05
C SER A 80 -8.11 -16.23 -12.39
N PRO A 81 -8.04 -15.18 -13.25
CA PRO A 81 -7.33 -15.26 -14.51
C PRO A 81 -5.82 -15.49 -14.31
N TRP A 82 -5.31 -15.27 -13.10
CA TRP A 82 -3.91 -15.42 -12.74
C TRP A 82 -3.57 -16.78 -12.12
N ALA A 83 -4.56 -17.64 -11.85
CA ALA A 83 -4.36 -18.91 -11.16
C ALA A 83 -3.48 -19.93 -11.92
N HIS A 84 -3.27 -19.71 -13.22
CA HIS A 84 -2.40 -20.54 -14.05
C HIS A 84 -0.91 -20.21 -13.91
N LEU A 85 -0.57 -19.04 -13.35
CA LEU A 85 0.81 -18.59 -13.22
C LEU A 85 1.56 -19.42 -12.17
N GLY A 86 2.80 -19.78 -12.47
CA GLY A 86 3.67 -20.56 -11.60
C GLY A 86 5.15 -20.23 -11.77
N ALA A 87 6.01 -21.10 -11.24
CA ALA A 87 7.46 -20.87 -11.24
C ALA A 87 8.07 -20.75 -12.64
N ALA A 88 7.47 -21.38 -13.67
CA ALA A 88 7.94 -21.28 -15.05
C ALA A 88 7.72 -19.89 -15.67
N ASP A 89 6.76 -19.13 -15.15
CA ASP A 89 6.47 -17.77 -15.61
C ASP A 89 7.43 -16.74 -14.98
N LEU A 90 8.04 -17.09 -13.84
CA LEU A 90 9.02 -16.25 -13.16
C LEU A 90 10.32 -16.18 -13.97
N ASN A 91 10.73 -14.94 -14.30
CA ASN A 91 11.96 -14.68 -15.04
C ASN A 91 12.11 -15.52 -16.33
N SER A 92 10.98 -15.81 -16.99
CA SER A 92 10.95 -16.56 -18.24
C SER A 92 11.73 -15.84 -19.34
N SER A 93 12.16 -16.58 -20.38
CA SER A 93 12.86 -15.99 -21.53
C SER A 93 12.05 -14.87 -22.19
N HIS A 94 10.71 -15.01 -22.20
CA HIS A 94 9.81 -13.98 -22.68
C HIS A 94 9.88 -12.70 -21.81
N ALA A 95 9.76 -12.83 -20.49
CA ALA A 95 9.87 -11.70 -19.57
C ALA A 95 11.22 -10.99 -19.66
N GLN A 96 12.32 -11.75 -19.78
CA GLN A 96 13.66 -11.20 -19.99
C GLN A 96 13.79 -10.43 -21.30
N LYS A 97 13.21 -10.95 -22.39
CA LYS A 97 13.20 -10.25 -23.68
C LYS A 97 12.43 -8.93 -23.59
N VAL A 98 11.24 -8.94 -22.98
CA VAL A 98 10.45 -7.71 -22.77
C VAL A 98 11.22 -6.70 -21.92
N ALA A 99 11.86 -7.14 -20.83
CA ALA A 99 12.67 -6.28 -19.99
C ALA A 99 13.85 -5.65 -20.76
N TYR A 100 14.54 -6.44 -21.60
CA TYR A 100 15.62 -5.94 -22.46
C TYR A 100 15.10 -4.91 -23.48
N ASP A 101 14.00 -5.22 -24.17
CA ASP A 101 13.42 -4.33 -25.18
C ASP A 101 12.98 -2.99 -24.56
N ILE A 102 12.45 -2.99 -23.33
CA ILE A 102 12.11 -1.78 -22.57
C ILE A 102 13.37 -1.03 -22.13
N ALA A 103 14.40 -1.73 -21.66
CA ALA A 103 15.65 -1.11 -21.23
C ALA A 103 16.31 -0.32 -22.36
N LEU A 104 16.34 -0.88 -23.59
CA LEU A 104 16.87 -0.17 -24.76
C LEU A 104 16.12 1.11 -25.10
N GLN A 105 14.80 1.14 -24.89
CA GLN A 105 13.97 2.31 -25.15
C GLN A 105 14.11 3.39 -24.08
N GLY A 106 14.64 3.05 -22.90
CA GLY A 106 14.87 3.99 -21.81
C GLY A 106 16.25 4.67 -21.79
N VAL A 107 17.18 4.26 -22.67
CA VAL A 107 18.53 4.83 -22.70
C VAL A 107 18.52 6.22 -23.34
N VAL A 108 19.10 7.20 -22.66
CA VAL A 108 19.32 8.56 -23.18
C VAL A 108 20.81 8.79 -23.41
N LEU A 109 21.17 9.09 -24.66
CA LEU A 109 22.53 9.50 -25.02
C LEU A 109 22.70 11.00 -24.74
N LEU A 110 23.41 11.35 -23.65
CA LEU A 110 23.57 12.74 -23.22
C LEU A 110 24.60 13.52 -24.05
N SER A 111 25.60 12.84 -24.61
CA SER A 111 26.64 13.46 -25.43
C SER A 111 27.19 12.45 -26.43
N ASN A 112 27.44 12.91 -27.66
CA ASN A 112 28.07 12.13 -28.72
C ASN A 112 29.03 13.04 -29.51
N LEU A 113 30.26 13.18 -29.02
CA LEU A 113 31.21 14.20 -29.48
C LEU A 113 31.87 13.89 -30.85
N GLY A 114 31.60 12.74 -31.46
CA GLY A 114 32.25 12.33 -32.71
C GLY A 114 33.79 12.18 -32.57
N ALA A 115 34.46 11.83 -33.66
CA ALA A 115 35.92 11.92 -33.78
C ALA A 115 36.26 13.14 -34.65
N ALA A 116 37.31 13.89 -34.27
CA ALA A 116 37.84 15.02 -35.01
C ALA A 116 38.52 14.57 -36.32
#